data_AF-A0A3D4Y5Z5-F1
#
_entry.id   AF-A0A3D4Y5Z5-F1
#
_cell.length_a   1.000
_cell.length_b   1.000
_cell.length_c   1.000
_cell.angle_alpha   90.00
_cell.angle_beta   90.00
_cell.angle_gamma   90.00
#
_symmetry.space_group_name_H-M   'P 1'
#
loop_
_entity.id
_entity.type
_entity.pdbx_description
1 polymer ?
#
loop_
_entity_poly.entity_id
_entity_poly.type
_entity_poly.pdbx_seq_one_letter_code
_entity_poly.pdbx_strand_id
1 'polypeptide(L)' 'MMTDEKIKNSTMTANPILLQKKYARVIECFAKQQGLSLDEALGLFYHSEVYQLMRDGVSDMHCMSDLYLAEELRLEYQMK' A
#
# COMPACT_ATOMS: atom_id res chain seq x y z
N MET A 1 20.19 33.52 -8.51
CA MET A 1 19.00 33.23 -7.69
C MET A 1 17.91 32.75 -8.63
N MET A 2 17.88 31.45 -8.91
CA MET A 2 16.68 30.82 -9.47
C MET A 2 15.82 30.44 -8.27
N THR A 3 14.62 30.98 -8.20
CA THR A 3 13.65 30.70 -7.15
C THR A 3 13.30 29.22 -7.18
N ASP A 4 13.48 28.54 -6.05
CA ASP A 4 12.93 27.23 -5.74
C ASP A 4 11.39 27.31 -5.82
N GLU A 5 10.85 27.30 -7.04
CA GLU A 5 9.49 26.87 -7.28
C GLU A 5 9.47 25.38 -6.95
N LYS A 6 9.21 25.12 -5.67
CA LYS A 6 8.81 23.85 -5.10
C LYS A 6 7.84 23.21 -6.07
N ILE A 7 8.34 22.30 -6.91
CA ILE A 7 7.53 21.44 -7.76
C ILE A 7 6.58 20.77 -6.77
N LYS A 8 5.36 21.30 -6.70
CA LYS A 8 4.29 20.70 -5.92
C LYS A 8 3.94 19.47 -6.73
N ASN A 9 4.70 18.39 -6.49
CA ASN A 9 4.35 17.08 -6.98
C ASN A 9 2.94 16.88 -6.46
N SER A 10 1.97 17.04 -7.37
CA SER A 10 0.57 16.86 -7.06
C SER A 10 0.42 15.36 -7.06
N THR A 11 0.95 14.71 -6.02
CA THR A 11 0.81 13.28 -5.81
C THR A 11 -0.67 13.00 -5.93
N MET A 12 -1.03 12.16 -6.90
CA MET A 12 -2.40 11.71 -7.05
C MET A 12 -2.79 11.03 -5.74
N THR A 13 -3.54 11.74 -4.90
CA THR A 13 -4.01 11.22 -3.63
C THR A 13 -5.34 10.54 -3.87
N ALA A 14 -5.40 9.23 -3.64
CA ALA A 14 -6.68 8.53 -3.59
C ALA A 14 -7.61 9.20 -2.56
N ASN A 15 -8.92 9.16 -2.83
CA ASN A 15 -9.91 9.56 -1.83
C ASN A 15 -9.66 8.74 -0.54
N PRO A 16 -9.52 9.37 0.64
CA PRO A 16 -9.13 8.66 1.86
C PRO A 16 -10.04 7.48 2.21
N ILE A 17 -11.36 7.60 1.99
CA ILE A 17 -12.32 6.52 2.27
C ILE A 17 -12.12 5.35 1.29
N LEU A 18 -11.87 5.65 0.02
CA LEU A 18 -11.61 4.60 -0.99
C LEU A 18 -10.27 3.91 -0.73
N LEU A 19 -9.27 4.66 -0.28
CA LEU A 19 -7.95 4.11 0.07
C LEU A 19 -8.04 3.16 1.27
N GLN A 20 -8.77 3.54 2.32
CA GLN A 20 -9.00 2.66 3.47
C GLN A 20 -9.77 1.38 3.08
N LYS A 21 -10.79 1.48 2.22
CA LYS A 21 -11.47 0.30 1.66
C LYS A 21 -10.52 -0.59 0.86
N LYS A 22 -9.61 0.02 0.09
CA LYS A 22 -8.61 -0.72 -0.66
C LYS A 22 -7.65 -1.47 0.25
N TYR A 23 -7.16 -0.84 1.32
CA TYR A 23 -6.32 -1.51 2.33
C TYR A 23 -7.01 -2.76 2.88
N ALA A 24 -8.27 -2.66 3.28
CA ALA A 24 -9.03 -3.81 3.79
C ALA A 24 -9.06 -4.99 2.80
N ARG A 25 -9.25 -4.72 1.51
CA ARG A 25 -9.24 -5.77 0.46
C ARG A 25 -7.87 -6.39 0.26
N VAL A 26 -6.81 -5.58 0.26
CA VAL A 26 -5.42 -6.07 0.13
C VAL A 26 -5.05 -6.96 1.32
N ILE A 27 -5.37 -6.52 2.55
CA ILE A 27 -5.14 -7.29 3.78
C ILE A 27 -5.90 -8.62 3.74
N GLU A 28 -7.18 -8.60 3.34
CA GLU A 28 -7.98 -9.82 3.22
C GLU A 28 -7.42 -10.78 2.16
N CYS A 29 -6.97 -10.24 1.02
CA CYS A 29 -6.35 -11.02 -0.06
C CYS A 29 -5.05 -11.68 0.41
N PHE A 30 -4.18 -10.91 1.06
CA PHE A 30 -2.91 -11.39 1.62
C PHE A 30 -3.12 -12.46 2.70
N ALA A 31 -4.04 -12.23 3.65
CA ALA A 31 -4.35 -13.20 4.71
C ALA A 31 -4.78 -14.55 4.12
N LYS A 32 -5.66 -14.54 3.11
CA LYS A 32 -6.12 -15.75 2.42
C LYS A 32 -4.99 -16.48 1.70
N GLN A 33 -4.09 -15.75 1.03
CA GLN A 33 -2.97 -16.36 0.31
C GLN A 33 -1.93 -16.99 1.24
N GLN A 34 -1.69 -16.39 2.41
CA GLN A 34 -0.68 -16.86 3.35
C GLN A 34 -1.22 -17.79 4.44
N GLY A 35 -2.55 -17.94 4.56
CA GLY A 35 -3.17 -18.70 5.64
C GLY A 35 -3.01 -18.04 7.02
N LEU A 36 -2.92 -16.70 7.05
CA LEU A 36 -2.77 -15.90 8.27
C LEU A 36 -4.14 -15.47 8.82
N SER A 37 -4.19 -15.18 10.12
CA SER A 37 -5.34 -14.46 10.67
C SER A 37 -5.39 -13.02 10.12
N LEU A 38 -6.58 -12.41 10.15
CA LEU A 38 -6.73 -11.02 9.73
C LEU A 38 -5.92 -10.05 10.60
N ASP A 39 -5.78 -10.34 11.89
CA ASP A 39 -5.02 -9.51 12.83
C ASP A 39 -3.51 -9.55 12.53
N GLU A 40 -2.96 -10.73 12.27
CA GLU A 40 -1.57 -10.88 11.83
C GLU A 40 -1.31 -10.18 10.49
N ALA A 41 -2.19 -10.36 9.51
CA ALA A 41 -2.09 -9.71 8.20
C ALA A 41 -2.19 -8.18 8.31
N LEU A 42 -3.05 -7.67 9.19
CA LEU A 42 -3.19 -6.24 9.48
C LEU A 42 -1.91 -5.67 10.07
N GLY A 43 -1.33 -6.35 11.05
CA GLY A 43 -0.06 -5.97 11.67
C GLY A 43 1.08 -5.90 10.65
N LEU A 44 1.21 -6.92 9.81
CA LEU A 44 2.22 -6.96 8.74
C LEU A 44 2.00 -5.83 7.72
N PHE A 45 0.75 -5.59 7.29
CA PHE A 45 0.42 -4.55 6.33
C PHE A 45 0.84 -3.16 6.80
N TYR A 46 0.51 -2.75 8.03
CA TYR A 46 0.85 -1.39 8.49
C TYR A 46 2.35 -1.14 8.72
N HIS A 47 3.15 -2.21 8.84
CA HIS A 47 4.61 -2.12 8.93
C HIS A 47 5.30 -2.34 7.57
N SER A 48 4.52 -2.50 6.49
CA SER A 48 5.04 -2.79 5.16
C SER A 48 5.49 -1.54 4.40
N GLU A 49 6.47 -1.70 3.51
CA GLU A 49 6.80 -0.71 2.48
C GLU A 49 5.62 -0.52 1.52
N VAL A 50 4.90 -1.60 1.19
CA VAL A 50 3.70 -1.56 0.34
C VAL A 50 2.67 -0.55 0.85
N TYR A 51 2.39 -0.55 2.17
CA TYR A 51 1.50 0.43 2.79
C TYR A 51 2.02 1.86 2.65
N GLN A 52 3.31 2.09 2.88
CA GLN A 52 3.92 3.41 2.77
C GLN A 52 3.80 3.95 1.34
N LEU A 53 4.13 3.13 0.34
CA LEU A 53 4.03 3.50 -1.08
C LEU A 53 2.58 3.79 -1.49
N MET A 54 1.62 2.97 -1.06
CA MET A 54 0.21 3.22 -1.33
C MET A 54 -0.30 4.50 -0.65
N ARG A 55 0.08 4.73 0.62
CA ARG A 55 -0.32 5.93 1.40
C ARG A 55 0.22 7.21 0.78
N ASP A 56 1.48 7.17 0.37
CA ASP A 56 2.19 8.36 -0.12
C ASP A 56 1.98 8.56 -1.64
N GLY A 57 1.23 7.66 -2.28
CA GLY A 57 0.90 7.74 -3.71
C GLY A 57 2.09 7.53 -4.63
N VAL A 58 3.13 6.86 -4.14
CA VAL A 58 4.38 6.64 -4.90
C VAL A 58 4.13 5.63 -6.01
N SER A 59 4.60 5.95 -7.22
CA SER A 59 4.46 5.10 -8.42
C SER A 59 3.01 4.67 -8.72
N ASP A 60 2.02 5.43 -8.25
CA ASP A 60 0.60 5.07 -8.36
C ASP A 60 0.28 3.66 -7.78
N MET A 61 1.01 3.23 -6.74
CA MET A 61 0.78 1.92 -6.10
C MET A 61 -0.67 1.75 -5.62
N HIS A 62 -1.31 2.84 -5.19
CA HIS A 62 -2.72 2.83 -4.81
C HIS A 62 -3.69 2.57 -5.99
N CYS A 63 -3.24 2.60 -7.25
CA CYS A 63 -4.02 2.23 -8.44
C CYS A 63 -3.89 0.74 -8.81
N MET A 64 -2.83 0.06 -8.36
CA MET A 64 -2.57 -1.35 -8.71
C MET A 64 -3.62 -2.32 -8.17
N SER A 65 -3.75 -3.51 -8.75
CA SER A 65 -4.78 -4.47 -8.33
C SER A 65 -4.57 -4.97 -6.90
N ASP A 66 -5.65 -5.39 -6.23
CA ASP A 66 -5.55 -5.92 -4.87
C ASP A 66 -4.63 -7.16 -4.81
N LEU A 67 -4.68 -8.00 -5.85
CA LEU A 67 -3.83 -9.19 -5.99
C LEU A 67 -2.34 -8.82 -6.14
N TYR A 68 -2.03 -7.82 -6.97
CA TYR A 68 -0.66 -7.36 -7.15
C TYR A 68 -0.07 -6.85 -5.82
N LEU A 69 -0.83 -6.02 -5.10
CA LEU A 69 -0.38 -5.45 -3.83
C LEU A 69 -0.23 -6.51 -2.73
N ALA A 70 -1.10 -7.52 -2.71
CA ALA A 70 -0.96 -8.66 -1.80
C ALA A 70 0.29 -9.49 -2.10
N GLU A 71 0.66 -9.63 -3.38
CA GLU A 71 1.88 -10.32 -3.79
C GLU A 71 3.16 -9.55 -3.43
N GLU A 72 3.19 -8.23 -3.64
CA GLU A 72 4.30 -7.38 -3.17
C GLU A 72 4.46 -7.49 -1.65
N LEU A 73 3.36 -7.49 -0.90
CA LEU A 73 3.38 -7.67 0.55
C LEU A 73 3.89 -9.05 0.96
N ARG A 74 3.56 -10.10 0.20
CA ARG A 74 4.09 -11.45 0.37
C ARG A 74 5.59 -11.51 0.14
N LEU A 75 6.09 -10.85 -0.90
CA LEU A 75 7.52 -10.76 -1.17
C LEU A 75 8.24 -10.07 -0.01
N GLU A 76 7.73 -8.93 0.46
CA GLU A 76 8.29 -8.22 1.62
C GLU A 76 8.29 -9.10 2.88
N TYR A 77 7.19 -9.82 3.14
CA TYR A 77 7.06 -10.73 4.27
C TYR A 77 8.08 -11.89 4.21
N GLN A 78 8.37 -12.43 3.01
CA GLN A 78 9.33 -13.54 2.84
C GLN A 78 10.80 -13.11 2.85
N MET A 79 11.08 -11.83 2.60
CA MET A 79 12.43 -11.28 2.60
C MET A 79 12.91 -10.80 3.98
N LYS A 80 12.02 -10.81 4.98
CA LYS A 80 12.33 -10.53 6.39
C LYS A 80 12.50 -11.82 7.17
#